data_AF-A0AAV1ICP9-F1
#
_entry.id   AF-A0AAV1ICP9-F1
#
_cell.length_a   1.000
_cell.length_b   1.000
_cell.length_c   1.000
_cell.angle_alpha   90.00
_cell.angle_beta   90.00
_cell.angle_gamma   90.00
#
_symmetry.space_group_name_H-M   'P 1'
#
loop_
_entity.id
_entity.type
_entity.pdbx_description
1 polymer ?
#
loop_
_entity_poly.entity_id
_entity_poly.type
_entity_poly.pdbx_seq_one_letter_code
_entity_poly.pdbx_strand_id
1 'polypeptide(L)'
;MLSSTDVPGDMSKERCIEAFRKHTAEVKARVPAEQLLIWKPQDGWKPLTDFLGVPQPQAPFPPPQNEGAREMLTQMFRFIWRYPLASIGARVHSHEGPLSFDQI
;
A
#
# COMPACT_ATOMS: atom_id res chain seq x y z
N MET A 1 8.53 -21.60 27.61
CA MET A 1 8.93 -20.43 26.82
C MET A 1 8.76 -20.83 25.36
N LEU A 2 7.73 -20.31 24.68
CA LEU A 2 7.55 -20.56 23.25
C LEU A 2 8.39 -19.53 22.49
N SER A 3 9.28 -20.02 21.64
CA SER A 3 10.10 -19.22 20.73
C SER A 3 9.21 -18.64 19.62
N SER A 4 9.51 -17.43 19.16
CA SER A 4 8.70 -16.63 18.21
C SER A 4 8.54 -17.23 16.80
N THR A 5 8.93 -18.48 16.58
CA THR A 5 8.99 -19.13 15.25
C THR A 5 7.83 -20.07 14.93
N ASP A 6 6.86 -20.24 15.84
CA ASP A 6 5.78 -21.25 15.68
C ASP A 6 4.45 -20.68 15.14
N VAL A 7 4.42 -19.45 14.59
CA VAL A 7 3.26 -18.95 13.84
C VAL A 7 3.31 -19.50 12.41
N PRO A 8 2.28 -20.22 11.90
CA PRO A 8 2.27 -20.66 10.51
C PRO A 8 2.27 -19.46 9.57
N GLY A 9 3.39 -19.27 8.85
CA GLY A 9 3.61 -18.17 7.91
C GLY A 9 4.41 -17.04 8.55
N ASP A 10 5.73 -17.05 8.36
CA ASP A 10 6.52 -15.85 8.67
C ASP A 10 6.07 -14.71 7.74
N MET A 11 5.66 -13.59 8.33
CA MET A 11 5.30 -12.36 7.64
C MET A 11 6.49 -11.40 7.63
N SER A 12 7.71 -11.93 7.55
CA SER A 12 8.90 -11.09 7.40
C SER A 12 8.76 -10.25 6.14
N LYS A 13 9.39 -9.07 6.15
CA LYS A 13 9.42 -8.16 5.01
C LYS A 13 9.95 -8.89 3.78
N GLU A 14 11.01 -9.67 3.96
CA GLU A 14 11.69 -10.44 2.93
C GLU A 14 10.74 -11.45 2.29
N ARG A 15 10.01 -12.24 3.09
CA ARG A 15 9.02 -13.19 2.57
C ARG A 15 7.84 -12.51 1.88
N CYS A 16 7.36 -11.38 2.41
CA CYS A 16 6.28 -10.64 1.78
C CYS A 16 6.69 -10.11 0.39
N ILE A 17 7.91 -9.59 0.26
CA ILE A 17 8.47 -9.15 -1.03
C ILE A 17 8.62 -10.34 -1.98
N GLU A 18 9.13 -11.48 -1.51
CA GLU A 18 9.28 -12.68 -2.34
C GLU A 18 7.92 -13.19 -2.84
N ALA A 19 6.92 -13.29 -1.96
CA ALA A 19 5.57 -13.71 -2.31
C ALA A 19 4.93 -12.78 -3.34
N PHE A 20 5.08 -11.46 -3.16
CA PHE A 20 4.58 -10.46 -4.12
C PHE A 20 5.25 -10.61 -5.50
N ARG A 21 6.58 -10.75 -5.55
CA ARG A 21 7.33 -10.95 -6.80
C ARG A 21 6.89 -12.22 -7.52
N LYS A 22 6.78 -13.32 -6.79
CA LYS A 22 6.32 -14.60 -7.32
C LYS A 22 4.92 -14.48 -7.93
N HIS A 23 3.98 -13.91 -7.18
CA HIS A 23 2.62 -13.71 -7.67
C HIS A 23 2.57 -12.81 -8.92
N THR A 24 3.33 -11.70 -8.91
CA THR A 24 3.40 -10.78 -10.06
C THR A 24 3.95 -11.48 -11.30
N ALA A 25 4.98 -12.32 -11.16
CA ALA A 25 5.54 -13.10 -12.26
C ALA A 25 4.54 -14.13 -12.80
N GLU A 26 3.81 -14.81 -11.91
CA GLU A 26 2.76 -15.76 -12.30
C GLU A 26 1.62 -15.09 -13.07
N VAL A 27 1.17 -13.90 -12.64
CA VAL A 27 0.15 -13.12 -13.34
C VAL A 27 0.62 -12.73 -14.74
N LYS A 28 1.85 -12.20 -14.86
CA LYS A 28 2.45 -11.83 -16.15
C LYS A 28 2.61 -13.01 -17.11
N ALA A 29 2.85 -14.21 -16.59
CA ALA A 29 3.01 -15.40 -17.42
C ALA A 29 1.67 -16.00 -17.88
N ARG A 30 0.59 -15.81 -17.11
CA ARG A 30 -0.71 -16.44 -17.36
C ARG A 30 -1.70 -15.55 -18.10
N VAL A 31 -1.64 -14.24 -17.90
CA VAL A 31 -2.59 -13.30 -18.51
C VAL A 31 -2.02 -12.81 -19.85
N PRO A 32 -2.78 -12.89 -20.96
CA PRO A 32 -2.36 -12.33 -22.23
C PRO A 32 -2.03 -10.83 -22.12
N ALA A 33 -1.01 -10.38 -22.85
CA ALA A 33 -0.48 -9.01 -22.71
C ALA A 33 -1.54 -7.94 -23.06
N GLU A 34 -2.43 -8.23 -23.99
CA GLU A 34 -3.54 -7.36 -24.37
C GLU A 34 -4.63 -7.23 -23.29
N GLN A 35 -4.65 -8.11 -22.30
CA GLN A 35 -5.56 -8.09 -21.14
C GLN A 35 -4.84 -7.69 -19.85
N LEU A 36 -3.55 -7.37 -19.89
CA LEU A 36 -2.75 -7.03 -18.72
C LEU A 36 -2.12 -5.64 -18.84
N LEU A 37 -2.58 -4.73 -18.00
CA LEU A 37 -1.92 -3.45 -17.78
C LEU A 37 -1.02 -3.50 -16.54
N ILE A 38 0.28 -3.28 -16.72
CA ILE A 38 1.21 -2.99 -15.63
C ILE A 38 1.25 -1.48 -15.45
N TRP A 39 0.77 -0.99 -14.30
CA TRP A 39 0.57 0.43 -14.05
C TRP A 39 0.84 0.75 -12.58
N LYS A 40 1.34 1.96 -12.31
CA LYS A 40 1.56 2.48 -10.96
C LYS A 40 0.66 3.70 -10.70
N PRO A 41 0.19 3.93 -9.45
CA PRO A 41 -0.62 5.10 -9.12
C PRO A 41 -0.01 6.45 -9.53
N GLN A 42 1.32 6.55 -9.58
CA GLN A 42 2.05 7.75 -10.01
C GLN A 42 1.83 8.07 -11.51
N ASP A 43 1.48 7.07 -12.32
CA ASP A 43 1.23 7.26 -13.75
C ASP A 43 -0.14 7.92 -14.03
N GLY A 44 -0.98 8.05 -13.01
CA GLY A 44 -2.26 8.75 -13.08
C GLY A 44 -3.32 8.07 -13.95
N TRP A 45 -4.34 8.83 -14.35
CA TRP A 45 -5.52 8.29 -15.05
C TRP A 45 -5.23 7.78 -16.45
N LYS A 46 -4.40 8.48 -17.22
CA LYS A 46 -4.27 8.29 -18.68
C LYS A 46 -4.01 6.83 -19.09
N PRO A 47 -2.94 6.14 -18.63
CA PRO A 47 -2.68 4.75 -19.02
C PRO A 47 -3.80 3.79 -18.60
N LEU A 48 -4.47 4.04 -17.48
CA LEU A 48 -5.58 3.21 -17.01
C LEU A 48 -6.83 3.39 -17.88
N THR A 49 -7.20 4.63 -18.19
CA THR A 49 -8.39 4.94 -18.99
C THR A 49 -8.22 4.53 -20.44
N ASP A 50 -7.01 4.69 -21.00
CA ASP A 50 -6.66 4.24 -22.35
C ASP A 50 -6.81 2.72 -22.47
N PHE A 51 -6.32 1.97 -21.49
CA PHE A 51 -6.42 0.50 -21.45
C PHE A 51 -7.87 0.01 -21.29
N LEU A 52 -8.66 0.68 -20.46
CA LEU A 52 -10.06 0.31 -20.21
C LEU A 52 -11.03 0.80 -21.30
N GLY A 53 -10.58 1.67 -22.21
CA GLY A 53 -11.42 2.26 -23.26
C GLY A 53 -12.52 3.18 -22.72
N VAL A 54 -12.29 3.81 -21.57
CA VAL A 54 -13.26 4.70 -20.90
C VAL A 54 -12.80 6.15 -20.93
N PRO A 55 -13.72 7.13 -20.93
CA PRO A 55 -13.33 8.54 -20.85
C PRO A 55 -12.62 8.86 -19.53
N GLN A 56 -11.58 9.71 -19.63
CA GLN A 56 -10.83 10.14 -18.45
C GLN A 56 -11.71 11.03 -17.53
N PRO A 57 -11.69 10.81 -16.21
CA PRO A 57 -12.37 11.69 -15.26
C PRO A 57 -11.79 13.12 -15.28
N GLN A 58 -12.64 14.13 -15.06
CA GLN A 58 -12.19 15.52 -14.90
C GLN A 58 -11.50 15.78 -13.55
N ALA A 59 -11.68 14.88 -12.58
CA ALA A 59 -11.06 14.98 -11.27
C ALA A 59 -9.57 14.59 -11.32
N PRO A 60 -8.70 15.25 -10.54
CA PRO A 60 -7.31 14.83 -10.40
C PRO A 60 -7.23 13.40 -9.85
N PHE A 61 -6.16 12.68 -10.22
CA PHE A 61 -5.93 11.33 -9.69
C PHE A 61 -5.81 11.40 -8.15
N PRO A 62 -6.51 10.53 -7.40
CA PRO A 62 -6.53 10.62 -5.94
C PRO A 62 -5.11 10.44 -5.37
N PRO A 63 -4.74 11.18 -4.32
CA PRO A 63 -3.49 10.93 -3.63
C PRO A 63 -3.49 9.50 -3.07
N PRO A 64 -2.31 8.86 -2.93
CA PRO A 64 -2.21 7.51 -2.38
C PRO A 64 -2.93 7.44 -1.04
N GLN A 65 -4.00 6.64 -0.98
CA GLN A 65 -4.71 6.38 0.26
C GLN A 65 -3.98 5.27 0.99
N ASN A 66 -3.12 5.64 1.93
CA ASN A 66 -2.64 4.71 2.93
C ASN A 66 -3.84 4.43 3.84
N GLU A 67 -4.55 3.33 3.61
CA GLU A 67 -5.78 2.98 4.35
C GLU A 67 -5.54 2.99 5.88
N GLY A 68 -4.34 2.58 6.31
CA GLY A 68 -3.90 2.68 7.71
C GLY A 68 -3.78 4.12 8.23
N ALA A 69 -3.50 5.12 7.40
CA ALA A 69 -3.34 6.50 7.85
C ALA A 69 -4.68 7.16 8.23
N ARG A 70 -5.75 6.91 7.48
CA ARG A 70 -7.09 7.46 7.80
C ARG A 70 -7.67 6.83 9.08
N GLU A 71 -7.52 5.52 9.23
CA GLU A 71 -7.97 4.82 10.42
C GLU A 71 -7.11 5.22 11.64
N MET A 72 -5.79 5.30 11.48
CA MET A 72 -4.88 5.79 12.53
C MET A 72 -5.20 7.21 12.96
N LEU A 73 -5.47 8.13 12.03
CA LEU A 73 -5.85 9.52 12.35
C LEU A 73 -7.18 9.59 13.11
N THR A 74 -8.17 8.78 12.72
CA THR A 74 -9.47 8.68 13.40
C THR A 74 -9.31 8.18 14.84
N GLN A 75 -8.55 7.10 15.03
CA GLN A 75 -8.28 6.54 16.36
C GLN A 75 -7.41 7.47 17.22
N MET A 76 -6.43 8.14 16.61
CA MET A 76 -5.58 9.12 17.29
C MET A 76 -6.37 10.37 17.71
N PHE A 77 -7.28 10.87 16.88
CA PHE A 77 -8.17 11.98 17.25
C PHE A 77 -9.07 11.61 18.44
N ARG A 78 -9.66 10.40 18.42
CA ARG A 78 -10.43 9.85 19.56
C ARG A 78 -9.60 9.74 20.83
N PHE A 79 -8.36 9.30 20.71
CA PHE A 79 -7.44 9.09 21.83
C PHE A 79 -6.93 10.41 22.41
N ILE A 80 -6.52 11.37 21.56
CA ILE A 80 -6.08 12.72 21.95
C ILE A 80 -7.23 13.46 22.65
N TRP A 81 -8.45 13.36 22.12
CA TRP A 81 -9.62 13.99 22.73
C TRP A 81 -10.00 13.35 24.08
N ARG A 82 -9.75 12.04 24.25
CA ARG A 82 -9.98 11.33 25.51
C ARG A 82 -8.87 11.54 26.54
N TYR A 83 -7.62 11.75 26.11
CA TYR A 83 -6.42 11.84 26.95
C TYR A 83 -5.47 12.97 26.49
N PRO A 84 -5.84 14.26 26.69
CA PRO A 84 -5.10 15.39 26.13
C PRO A 84 -3.67 15.55 26.66
N LEU A 85 -3.35 14.93 27.80
CA LEU A 85 -2.01 14.93 28.40
C LEU A 85 -1.12 13.77 27.92
N ALA A 86 -1.70 12.71 27.33
CA ALA A 86 -0.96 11.54 26.86
C ALA A 86 -0.32 11.74 25.46
N SER A 87 -0.74 12.78 24.74
CA SER A 87 -0.31 13.07 23.36
C SER A 87 1.05 13.75 23.22
N ILE A 88 1.69 14.16 24.31
CA ILE A 88 3.02 14.81 24.29
C ILE A 88 4.15 13.80 23.93
N GLY A 89 3.90 12.49 24.03
CA GLY A 89 4.91 11.44 23.82
C GLY A 89 4.71 10.52 22.61
N ALA A 90 3.71 10.76 21.75
CA ALA A 90 3.42 9.86 20.63
C ALA A 90 4.49 10.00 19.53
N ARG A 91 5.45 9.06 19.48
CA ARG A 91 6.47 9.00 18.43
C ARG A 91 5.87 8.40 17.16
N VAL A 92 5.37 9.25 16.27
CA VAL A 92 5.00 8.85 14.90
C VAL A 92 6.24 8.28 14.23
N HIS A 93 6.21 7.00 13.87
CA HIS A 93 7.22 6.41 12.99
C HIS A 93 6.94 6.89 11.57
N SER A 94 7.55 8.01 11.21
CA SER A 94 7.60 8.45 9.83
C SER A 94 8.46 7.46 9.04
N HIS A 95 7.91 6.82 8.01
CA HIS A 95 8.74 6.21 6.98
C HIS A 95 9.41 7.35 6.22
N GLU A 96 10.75 7.39 6.20
CA GLU A 96 11.46 8.39 5.40
C GLU A 96 11.41 8.02 3.93
N GLY A 97 10.96 8.97 3.11
CA GLY A 97 10.89 8.84 1.66
C GLY A 97 9.59 8.18 1.14
N PRO A 98 9.24 8.43 -0.13
CA PRO A 98 8.11 7.78 -0.78
C PRO A 98 8.27 6.26 -0.69
N LEU A 99 7.16 5.54 -0.51
CA LEU A 99 7.15 4.08 -0.68
C LEU A 99 7.68 3.80 -2.09
N SER A 100 8.93 3.32 -2.16
CA SER A 100 9.58 3.03 -3.43
C SER A 100 9.08 1.67 -3.92
N PHE A 101 8.10 1.72 -4.80
CA PHE A 101 7.58 0.55 -5.52
C PHE A 101 8.52 0.10 -6.65
N ASP A 102 9.65 0.80 -6.86
CA ASP A 102 10.70 0.40 -7.80
C ASP A 102 11.61 -0.69 -7.23
N GLN A 103 11.58 -0.88 -5.91
CA GLN A 103 12.41 -1.84 -5.17
C GLN A 103 11.71 -3.19 -4.96
N ILE A 104 10.44 -3.32 -5.36
CA ILE A 104 9.65 -4.55 -5.27
C ILE A 104 9.61 -5.24 -6.63
#